data_AF-A0AAV0CAK9-F1
#
_entry.id   AF-A0AAV0CAK9-F1
#
_cell.length_a   1.000
_cell.length_b   1.000
_cell.length_c   1.000
_cell.angle_alpha   90.00
_cell.angle_beta   90.00
_cell.angle_gamma   90.00
#
_symmetry.space_group_name_H-M   'P 1'
#
loop_
_entity.id
_entity.type
_entity.pdbx_description
1 polymer ?
#
loop_
_entity_poly.entity_id
_entity_poly.type
_entity_poly.pdbx_seq_one_letter_code
_entity_poly.pdbx_strand_id
1 'polypeptide(L)'
;MLKAWDFIRELKDMLSYDPEESILGDVSRDFYMLLPTRMVIPECPIQNVGKGIEFFMKDADDLIAAIYALAKAQYIKYKNDENEAIKWAVLRVSMFKAGWFDSQSHTKYVVAPPDFKKIFITDGEVMKGLDEQAWQLSSFFPFMNEFYFRSLGSYYCADTAADFSAKAKQFAVSSQMGNILSYFPEDVLFYHAFRWIGVKRPMQVLRADPGNQRIPSAFRTRVNASPCGQAVITSMHAVIQKIISFGYLDEVKKYTHFDYTNLSRVAEKILNDPWKYHMYRDIYEAEALTEAECRDVEKAKEDAISFAPFVQAFCDVFLKNSSLGKIKALKKHAAANPFIYRRELSFFRKDFRKKRRRHASKAENAQLTNVTG
;
A
#
# COMPACT_ATOMS: atom_id res chain seq x y z
N MET A 1 9.85 2.39 -22.18
CA MET A 1 8.70 1.96 -21.36
C MET A 1 7.77 1.04 -22.15
N LEU A 2 7.54 1.27 -23.45
CA LEU A 2 6.91 0.31 -24.39
C LEU A 2 7.48 -1.13 -24.25
N LYS A 3 8.80 -1.28 -24.22
CA LYS A 3 9.46 -2.59 -24.05
C LYS A 3 9.09 -3.38 -22.78
N ALA A 4 8.69 -2.72 -21.68
CA ALA A 4 8.29 -3.42 -20.47
C ALA A 4 6.86 -3.98 -20.58
N TRP A 5 5.97 -3.23 -21.25
CA TRP A 5 4.60 -3.67 -21.52
C TRP A 5 4.55 -4.78 -22.57
N ASP A 6 5.40 -4.70 -23.60
CA ASP A 6 5.53 -5.76 -24.61
C ASP A 6 6.11 -7.06 -24.00
N PHE A 7 7.10 -6.96 -23.11
CA PHE A 7 7.70 -8.11 -22.40
C PHE A 7 6.71 -8.83 -21.47
N ILE A 8 5.87 -8.08 -20.74
CA ILE A 8 4.82 -8.65 -19.88
C ILE A 8 3.74 -9.33 -20.73
N ARG A 9 3.41 -8.78 -21.90
CA ARG A 9 2.45 -9.40 -22.84
C ARG A 9 3.00 -10.72 -23.41
N GLU A 10 4.28 -10.78 -23.78
CA GLU A 10 4.93 -12.02 -24.26
C GLU A 10 4.99 -13.11 -23.18
N LEU A 11 5.15 -12.75 -21.90
CA LEU A 11 5.11 -13.71 -20.78
C LEU A 11 3.69 -14.27 -20.53
N LYS A 12 2.65 -13.48 -20.81
CA LYS A 12 1.24 -13.85 -20.58
C LYS A 12 0.76 -15.00 -21.45
N ASP A 13 1.39 -15.22 -22.60
CA ASP A 13 1.08 -16.33 -23.53
C ASP A 13 1.73 -17.67 -23.08
N MET A 14 2.51 -17.67 -22.00
CA MET A 14 3.01 -18.91 -21.38
C MET A 14 1.98 -19.46 -20.39
N LEU A 15 1.60 -20.73 -20.56
CA LEU A 15 0.58 -21.48 -19.78
C LEU A 15 0.85 -21.58 -18.25
N SER A 16 1.89 -20.94 -17.71
CA SER A 16 2.29 -20.95 -16.30
C SER A 16 2.63 -19.56 -15.75
N TYR A 17 2.17 -18.47 -16.39
CA TYR A 17 2.46 -17.11 -15.94
C TYR A 17 1.57 -16.74 -14.74
N ASP A 18 2.18 -16.66 -13.55
CA ASP A 18 1.62 -15.91 -12.41
C ASP A 18 2.20 -14.48 -12.43
N PRO A 19 1.40 -13.45 -12.76
CA PRO A 19 1.86 -12.07 -12.76
C PRO A 19 2.43 -11.65 -11.40
N GLU A 20 1.89 -12.19 -10.32
CA GLU A 20 2.29 -11.88 -8.96
C GLU A 20 3.68 -12.45 -8.63
N GLU A 21 3.95 -13.72 -8.97
CA GLU A 21 5.29 -14.32 -8.83
C GLU A 21 6.33 -13.57 -9.68
N SER A 22 5.97 -13.19 -10.91
CA SER A 22 6.91 -12.54 -11.82
C SER A 22 7.38 -11.15 -11.35
N ILE A 23 6.57 -10.47 -10.55
CA ILE A 23 6.81 -9.07 -10.13
C ILE A 23 7.16 -8.98 -8.64
N LEU A 24 6.52 -9.77 -7.78
CA LEU A 24 6.84 -9.81 -6.35
C LEU A 24 8.02 -10.76 -6.05
N GLY A 25 8.45 -11.56 -7.02
CA GLY A 25 9.47 -12.59 -6.90
C GLY A 25 8.94 -13.87 -6.26
N ASP A 26 9.72 -14.95 -6.40
CA ASP A 26 9.31 -16.29 -5.93
C ASP A 26 9.22 -16.36 -4.38
N VAL A 27 8.19 -17.05 -3.90
CA VAL A 27 8.04 -17.43 -2.50
C VAL A 27 8.61 -18.83 -2.36
N SER A 28 9.60 -19.02 -1.48
CA SER A 28 10.09 -20.38 -1.26
C SER A 28 8.92 -21.28 -0.84
N ARG A 29 8.81 -22.42 -1.53
CA ARG A 29 7.76 -23.43 -1.30
C ARG A 29 7.72 -23.94 0.13
N ASP A 30 8.82 -23.80 0.87
CA ASP A 30 8.88 -24.12 2.29
C ASP A 30 8.03 -23.16 3.15
N PHE A 31 7.61 -22.01 2.61
CA PHE A 31 6.76 -21.02 3.29
C PHE A 31 5.38 -20.82 2.65
N TYR A 32 4.93 -21.75 1.80
CA TYR A 32 3.54 -21.75 1.34
C TYR A 32 2.59 -21.94 2.52
N MET A 33 1.34 -21.51 2.36
CA MET A 33 0.28 -21.86 3.30
C MET A 33 -0.03 -23.35 3.15
N LEU A 34 0.01 -24.09 4.26
CA LEU A 34 -0.25 -25.53 4.27
C LEU A 34 -1.70 -25.80 4.68
N LEU A 35 -2.44 -26.50 3.82
CA LEU A 35 -3.82 -26.93 4.07
C LEU A 35 -3.92 -28.46 4.09
N PRO A 36 -4.80 -29.07 4.90
CA PRO A 36 -4.95 -30.52 4.95
C PRO A 36 -5.68 -31.09 3.73
N THR A 37 -5.08 -32.07 3.02
CA THR A 37 -5.65 -32.66 1.78
C THR A 37 -6.96 -33.43 1.96
N ARG A 38 -7.28 -33.93 3.16
CA ARG A 38 -8.41 -34.83 3.42
C ARG A 38 -9.58 -34.16 4.17
N MET A 39 -9.53 -32.85 4.32
CA MET A 39 -10.56 -32.08 5.01
C MET A 39 -11.22 -31.14 4.01
N VAL A 40 -12.53 -30.96 4.15
CA VAL A 40 -13.27 -29.99 3.33
C VAL A 40 -12.93 -28.59 3.82
N ILE A 41 -12.49 -27.75 2.90
CA ILE A 41 -12.19 -26.35 3.15
C ILE A 41 -13.14 -25.54 2.25
N PRO A 42 -14.17 -24.89 2.82
CA PRO A 42 -15.07 -24.07 2.03
C PRO A 42 -14.36 -22.80 1.58
N GLU A 43 -14.80 -22.25 0.44
CA GLU A 43 -14.37 -20.93 0.02
C GLU A 43 -14.82 -19.87 1.05
N CYS A 44 -13.95 -18.93 1.36
CA CYS A 44 -14.26 -17.69 2.05
C CYS A 44 -14.65 -16.62 1.01
N PRO A 45 -15.92 -16.18 0.97
CA PRO A 45 -16.31 -15.09 0.10
C PRO A 45 -15.54 -13.80 0.44
N ILE A 46 -15.24 -12.96 -0.55
CA ILE A 46 -14.49 -11.70 -0.36
C ILE A 46 -15.08 -10.84 0.77
N GLN A 47 -16.41 -10.75 0.84
CA GLN A 47 -17.13 -9.99 1.86
C GLN A 47 -16.96 -10.54 3.28
N ASN A 48 -16.45 -11.76 3.46
CA ASN A 48 -16.26 -12.42 4.74
C ASN A 48 -14.79 -12.45 5.19
N VAL A 49 -13.86 -12.05 4.33
CA VAL A 49 -12.45 -11.91 4.69
C VAL A 49 -12.31 -10.90 5.84
N GLY A 50 -11.56 -11.28 6.87
CA GLY A 50 -11.37 -10.51 8.10
C GLY A 50 -12.54 -10.52 9.08
N LYS A 51 -13.62 -11.28 8.81
CA LYS A 51 -14.75 -11.39 9.77
C LYS A 51 -14.56 -12.48 10.82
N GLY A 52 -13.78 -13.51 10.53
CA GLY A 52 -13.63 -14.69 11.37
C GLY A 52 -14.09 -15.95 10.64
N ILE A 53 -13.65 -17.10 11.16
CA ILE A 53 -13.89 -18.41 10.52
C ILE A 53 -15.36 -18.80 10.51
N GLU A 54 -16.09 -18.41 11.55
CA GLU A 54 -17.51 -18.67 11.76
C GLU A 54 -18.41 -18.10 10.64
N PHE A 55 -17.90 -17.15 9.86
CA PHE A 55 -18.64 -16.53 8.75
C PHE A 55 -18.57 -17.32 7.44
N PHE A 56 -17.66 -18.28 7.32
CA PHE A 56 -17.53 -19.12 6.13
C PHE A 56 -17.47 -20.62 6.46
N MET A 57 -17.27 -20.99 7.72
CA MET A 57 -17.22 -22.38 8.15
C MET A 57 -17.73 -22.53 9.59
N LYS A 58 -18.68 -23.43 9.80
CA LYS A 58 -19.09 -23.90 11.14
C LYS A 58 -18.25 -25.12 11.52
N ASP A 59 -18.07 -25.34 12.82
CA ASP A 59 -17.42 -26.53 13.38
C ASP A 59 -16.01 -26.79 12.81
N ALA A 60 -15.16 -25.76 12.86
CA ALA A 60 -13.84 -25.77 12.24
C ALA A 60 -12.69 -26.29 13.13
N ASP A 61 -12.98 -26.80 14.32
CA ASP A 61 -11.96 -27.12 15.34
C ASP A 61 -10.91 -28.12 14.85
N ASP A 62 -11.36 -29.21 14.20
CA ASP A 62 -10.46 -30.23 13.66
C ASP A 62 -9.58 -29.68 12.52
N LEU A 63 -10.15 -28.82 11.68
CA LEU A 63 -9.43 -28.17 10.60
C LEU A 63 -8.39 -27.18 11.15
N ILE A 64 -8.76 -26.37 12.13
CA ILE A 64 -7.87 -25.44 12.82
C ILE A 64 -6.70 -26.19 13.45
N ALA A 65 -6.97 -27.29 14.16
CA ALA A 65 -5.94 -28.10 14.79
C ALA A 65 -4.99 -28.74 13.75
N ALA A 66 -5.52 -29.18 12.60
CA ALA A 66 -4.71 -29.74 11.52
C ALA A 66 -3.80 -28.67 10.88
N ILE A 67 -4.33 -27.48 10.59
CA ILE A 67 -3.55 -26.35 10.04
C ILE A 67 -2.47 -25.91 11.02
N TYR A 68 -2.81 -25.84 12.31
CA TYR A 68 -1.86 -25.54 13.38
C TYR A 68 -0.69 -26.53 13.38
N ALA A 69 -0.98 -27.83 13.40
CA ALA A 69 0.05 -28.87 13.45
C ALA A 69 0.95 -28.85 12.19
N LEU A 70 0.36 -28.62 11.00
CA LEU A 70 1.11 -28.47 9.75
C LEU A 70 2.06 -27.26 9.81
N ALA A 71 1.57 -26.10 10.26
CA ALA A 71 2.38 -24.89 10.37
C ALA A 71 3.49 -25.03 11.43
N LYS A 72 3.20 -25.65 12.57
CA LYS A 72 4.21 -25.93 13.62
C LYS A 72 5.33 -26.81 13.07
N ALA A 73 4.96 -27.91 12.40
CA ALA A 73 5.93 -28.83 11.79
C ALA A 73 6.77 -28.15 10.69
N GLN A 74 6.15 -27.30 9.88
CA GLN A 74 6.83 -26.49 8.85
C GLN A 74 7.94 -25.62 9.48
N TYR A 75 7.63 -24.91 10.58
CA TYR A 75 8.60 -24.01 11.20
C TYR A 75 9.72 -24.75 11.94
N ILE A 76 9.40 -25.88 12.60
CA ILE A 76 10.42 -26.74 13.24
C ILE A 76 11.42 -27.23 12.19
N LYS A 77 10.97 -27.66 11.01
CA LYS A 77 11.86 -28.05 9.91
C LYS A 77 12.77 -26.91 9.45
N TYR A 78 12.28 -25.68 9.48
CA TYR A 78 13.02 -24.50 9.01
C TYR A 78 14.08 -24.02 10.02
N LYS A 79 13.72 -23.87 11.31
CA LYS A 79 14.61 -23.24 12.31
C LYS A 79 14.91 -24.08 13.55
N ASN A 80 14.26 -25.23 13.72
CA ASN A 80 14.42 -26.09 14.89
C ASN A 80 14.23 -25.36 16.24
N ASP A 81 13.21 -24.49 16.33
CA ASP A 81 12.84 -23.73 17.53
C ASP A 81 11.36 -23.98 17.85
N GLU A 82 11.08 -24.66 18.97
CA GLU A 82 9.72 -25.04 19.34
C GLU A 82 8.85 -23.84 19.79
N ASN A 83 9.43 -22.86 20.48
CA ASN A 83 8.68 -21.72 20.99
C ASN A 83 8.25 -20.79 19.86
N GLU A 84 9.16 -20.52 18.93
CA GLU A 84 8.85 -19.74 17.73
C GLU A 84 7.95 -20.53 16.77
N ALA A 85 8.00 -21.87 16.76
CA ALA A 85 7.08 -22.69 15.98
C ALA A 85 5.62 -22.57 16.46
N ILE A 86 5.37 -22.44 17.76
CA ILE A 86 4.03 -22.17 18.31
C ILE A 86 3.54 -20.81 17.80
N LYS A 87 4.35 -19.75 17.91
CA LYS A 87 4.00 -18.42 17.38
C LYS A 87 3.69 -18.45 15.89
N TRP A 88 4.50 -19.18 15.12
CA TRP A 88 4.29 -19.32 13.68
C TRP A 88 2.96 -20.01 13.38
N ALA A 89 2.68 -21.10 14.08
CA ALA A 89 1.45 -21.85 13.91
C ALA A 89 0.21 -21.04 14.27
N VAL A 90 0.23 -20.29 15.39
CA VAL A 90 -0.86 -19.39 15.78
C VAL A 90 -1.09 -18.31 14.73
N LEU A 91 -0.02 -17.71 14.19
CA LEU A 91 -0.11 -16.71 13.12
C LEU A 91 -0.74 -17.30 11.84
N ARG A 92 -0.30 -18.48 11.38
CA ARG A 92 -0.85 -19.14 10.18
C ARG A 92 -2.32 -19.50 10.34
N VAL A 93 -2.70 -20.01 11.52
CA VAL A 93 -4.11 -20.27 11.85
C VAL A 93 -4.91 -18.97 11.83
N SER A 94 -4.37 -17.88 12.35
CA SER A 94 -5.04 -16.58 12.34
C SER A 94 -5.24 -16.04 10.93
N MET A 95 -4.26 -16.21 10.04
CA MET A 95 -4.42 -15.86 8.62
C MET A 95 -5.48 -16.72 7.92
N PHE A 96 -5.54 -18.01 8.24
CA PHE A 96 -6.59 -18.90 7.74
C PHE A 96 -7.98 -18.49 8.22
N LYS A 97 -8.13 -18.26 9.54
CA LYS A 97 -9.38 -17.78 10.15
C LYS A 97 -9.83 -16.43 9.56
N ALA A 98 -8.89 -15.59 9.14
CA ALA A 98 -9.17 -14.34 8.45
C ALA A 98 -9.59 -14.53 6.97
N GLY A 99 -9.49 -15.72 6.40
CA GLY A 99 -9.99 -16.01 5.03
C GLY A 99 -9.01 -15.64 3.91
N TRP A 100 -7.71 -15.58 4.19
CA TRP A 100 -6.70 -15.19 3.19
C TRP A 100 -6.29 -16.31 2.22
N PHE A 101 -6.74 -17.54 2.42
CA PHE A 101 -6.24 -18.73 1.72
C PHE A 101 -6.81 -18.93 0.32
N ASP A 102 -7.99 -18.38 0.02
CA ASP A 102 -8.66 -18.65 -1.25
C ASP A 102 -7.97 -18.01 -2.44
N SER A 103 -7.95 -18.76 -3.54
CA SER A 103 -7.42 -18.32 -4.84
C SER A 103 -5.98 -17.80 -4.76
N GLN A 104 -5.19 -18.28 -3.78
CA GLN A 104 -3.77 -17.98 -3.65
C GLN A 104 -2.94 -19.08 -4.33
N SER A 105 -2.05 -18.70 -5.24
CA SER A 105 -1.12 -19.61 -5.92
C SER A 105 -0.15 -20.28 -4.95
N HIS A 106 0.21 -19.60 -3.86
CA HIS A 106 1.16 -20.07 -2.84
C HIS A 106 0.52 -20.89 -1.71
N THR A 107 -0.44 -21.76 -2.04
CA THR A 107 -1.10 -22.68 -1.10
C THR A 107 -0.81 -24.13 -1.49
N LYS A 108 -0.47 -24.97 -0.52
CA LYS A 108 -0.14 -26.39 -0.74
C LYS A 108 -0.95 -27.30 0.16
N TYR A 109 -1.54 -28.33 -0.45
CA TYR A 109 -2.25 -29.37 0.28
C TYR A 109 -1.30 -30.47 0.75
N VAL A 110 -1.34 -30.79 2.04
CA VAL A 110 -0.45 -31.76 2.70
C VAL A 110 -1.25 -32.65 3.65
N VAL A 111 -0.79 -33.88 3.88
CA VAL A 111 -1.38 -34.77 4.89
C VAL A 111 -1.02 -34.25 6.30
N ALA A 112 -2.04 -33.97 7.12
CA ALA A 112 -1.84 -33.55 8.50
C ALA A 112 -1.21 -34.68 9.35
N PRO A 113 -0.38 -34.35 10.36
CA PRO A 113 0.13 -35.33 11.31
C PRO A 113 -1.02 -36.10 11.99
N PRO A 114 -0.94 -37.42 12.20
CA PRO A 114 -2.04 -38.20 12.80
C PRO A 114 -2.46 -37.72 14.20
N ASP A 115 -1.54 -37.09 14.94
CA ASP A 115 -1.71 -36.60 16.30
C ASP A 115 -2.01 -35.08 16.37
N PHE A 116 -2.44 -34.46 15.28
CA PHE A 116 -2.68 -33.02 15.18
C PHE A 116 -3.53 -32.44 16.33
N LYS A 117 -4.58 -33.15 16.77
CA LYS A 117 -5.43 -32.72 17.90
C LYS A 117 -4.65 -32.64 19.21
N LYS A 118 -3.79 -33.64 19.45
CA LYS A 118 -2.96 -33.70 20.66
C LYS A 118 -1.95 -32.56 20.67
N ILE A 119 -1.31 -32.28 19.54
CA ILE A 119 -0.38 -31.16 19.38
C ILE A 119 -1.07 -29.83 19.73
N PHE A 120 -2.25 -29.59 19.14
CA PHE A 120 -3.03 -28.38 19.37
C PHE A 120 -3.45 -28.20 20.84
N ILE A 121 -3.96 -29.25 21.47
CA ILE A 121 -4.38 -29.22 22.88
C ILE A 121 -3.18 -28.98 23.81
N THR A 122 -2.03 -29.59 23.51
CA THR A 122 -0.81 -29.48 24.35
C THR A 122 -0.30 -28.04 24.42
N ASP A 123 -0.38 -27.30 23.32
CA ASP A 123 0.10 -25.92 23.24
C ASP A 123 -0.95 -24.87 23.65
N GLY A 124 -2.17 -25.29 23.99
CA GLY A 124 -3.34 -24.41 24.10
C GLY A 124 -3.19 -23.23 25.05
N GLU A 125 -2.50 -23.40 26.19
CA GLU A 125 -2.27 -22.29 27.14
C GLU A 125 -1.31 -21.22 26.58
N VAL A 126 -0.26 -21.64 25.86
CA VAL A 126 0.68 -20.70 25.22
C VAL A 126 -0.02 -19.95 24.09
N MET A 127 -0.87 -20.63 23.32
CA MET A 127 -1.60 -20.04 22.21
C MET A 127 -2.53 -18.91 22.64
N LYS A 128 -3.24 -19.06 23.78
CA LYS A 128 -4.14 -18.01 24.31
C LYS A 128 -3.44 -16.66 24.49
N GLY A 129 -2.17 -16.67 24.89
CA GLY A 129 -1.36 -15.46 25.05
C GLY A 129 -0.92 -14.80 23.74
N LEU A 130 -1.08 -15.48 22.61
CA LEU A 130 -0.60 -15.07 21.29
C LEU A 130 -1.73 -14.70 20.31
N ASP A 131 -2.93 -15.24 20.53
CA ASP A 131 -4.07 -15.16 19.60
C ASP A 131 -4.44 -13.71 19.23
N GLU A 132 -4.51 -12.79 20.20
CA GLU A 132 -4.91 -11.41 19.92
C GLU A 132 -3.93 -10.70 18.99
N GLN A 133 -2.63 -10.82 19.26
CA GLN A 133 -1.59 -10.19 18.44
C GLN A 133 -1.53 -10.82 17.04
N ALA A 134 -1.65 -12.15 16.95
CA ALA A 134 -1.68 -12.86 15.68
C ALA A 134 -2.90 -12.48 14.83
N TRP A 135 -4.06 -12.30 15.46
CA TRP A 135 -5.28 -11.82 14.81
C TRP A 135 -5.13 -10.39 14.28
N GLN A 136 -4.58 -9.48 15.11
CA GLN A 136 -4.32 -8.09 14.69
C GLN A 136 -3.35 -8.03 13.51
N LEU A 137 -2.26 -8.82 13.54
CA LEU A 137 -1.33 -8.96 12.41
C LEU A 137 -2.03 -9.46 11.15
N SER A 138 -2.79 -10.55 11.28
CA SER A 138 -3.50 -11.16 10.17
C SER A 138 -4.53 -10.21 9.55
N SER A 139 -5.09 -9.29 10.34
CA SER A 139 -6.08 -8.31 9.89
C SER A 139 -5.47 -7.03 9.31
N PHE A 140 -4.22 -6.71 9.64
CA PHE A 140 -3.58 -5.44 9.26
C PHE A 140 -2.52 -5.60 8.15
N PHE A 141 -1.67 -6.62 8.27
CA PHE A 141 -0.45 -6.73 7.48
C PHE A 141 -0.70 -6.97 5.98
N PRO A 142 -1.69 -7.78 5.55
CA PRO A 142 -1.99 -7.94 4.12
C PRO A 142 -2.34 -6.62 3.43
N PHE A 143 -3.13 -5.77 4.08
CA PHE A 143 -3.45 -4.43 3.57
C PHE A 143 -2.24 -3.49 3.58
N MET A 144 -1.35 -3.64 4.56
CA MET A 144 -0.09 -2.88 4.58
C MET A 144 0.76 -3.22 3.36
N ASN A 145 0.95 -4.51 3.07
CA ASN A 145 1.69 -4.99 1.92
C ASN A 145 1.07 -4.50 0.61
N GLU A 146 -0.25 -4.60 0.45
CA GLU A 146 -0.98 -4.05 -0.70
C GLU A 146 -0.74 -2.55 -0.85
N PHE A 147 -0.91 -1.77 0.22
CA PHE A 147 -0.77 -0.32 0.15
C PHE A 147 0.65 0.10 -0.25
N TYR A 148 1.67 -0.57 0.28
CA TYR A 148 3.06 -0.31 -0.10
C TYR A 148 3.34 -0.69 -1.53
N PHE A 149 2.92 -1.87 -1.95
CA PHE A 149 3.09 -2.31 -3.32
C PHE A 149 2.38 -1.36 -4.28
N ARG A 150 1.12 -1.00 -4.01
CA ARG A 150 0.37 -0.04 -4.81
C ARG A 150 1.04 1.32 -4.89
N SER A 151 1.52 1.87 -3.78
CA SER A 151 2.05 3.24 -3.76
C SER A 151 3.50 3.37 -4.24
N LEU A 152 4.33 2.35 -3.99
CA LEU A 152 5.77 2.38 -4.30
C LEU A 152 6.15 1.50 -5.49
N GLY A 153 5.32 0.54 -5.88
CA GLY A 153 5.65 -0.46 -6.89
C GLY A 153 6.75 -1.40 -6.42
N SER A 154 6.94 -1.51 -5.11
CA SER A 154 7.94 -2.36 -4.48
C SER A 154 7.26 -3.19 -3.42
N TYR A 155 7.55 -4.48 -3.45
CA TYR A 155 7.23 -5.41 -2.39
C TYR A 155 8.47 -5.62 -1.51
N TYR A 156 8.32 -6.19 -0.33
CA TYR A 156 9.48 -6.54 0.49
C TYR A 156 10.34 -7.60 -0.23
N CYS A 157 11.57 -7.21 -0.61
CA CYS A 157 12.63 -8.10 -1.07
C CYS A 157 13.95 -7.70 -0.40
N ALA A 158 14.95 -8.59 -0.40
CA ALA A 158 16.22 -8.36 0.30
C ALA A 158 16.86 -6.99 -0.05
N ASP A 159 16.80 -6.60 -1.32
CA ASP A 159 17.40 -5.35 -1.82
C ASP A 159 16.67 -4.08 -1.36
N THR A 160 15.42 -4.19 -0.92
CA THR A 160 14.59 -3.06 -0.47
C THR A 160 14.17 -3.17 1.00
N ALA A 161 14.65 -4.19 1.71
CA ALA A 161 14.22 -4.55 3.05
C ALA A 161 14.31 -3.38 4.04
N ALA A 162 15.45 -2.67 4.07
CA ALA A 162 15.64 -1.54 5.00
C ALA A 162 14.65 -0.39 4.75
N ASP A 163 14.44 -0.04 3.48
CA ASP A 163 13.52 1.04 3.08
C ASP A 163 12.05 0.65 3.29
N PHE A 164 11.70 -0.60 3.02
CA PHE A 164 10.36 -1.14 3.27
C PHE A 164 10.08 -1.16 4.76
N SER A 165 10.96 -1.77 5.56
CA SER A 165 10.82 -1.88 7.01
C SER A 165 10.70 -0.53 7.69
N ALA A 166 11.53 0.45 7.32
CA ALA A 166 11.48 1.79 7.91
C ALA A 166 10.12 2.47 7.69
N LYS A 167 9.58 2.37 6.46
CA LYS A 167 8.28 2.94 6.13
C LYS A 167 7.15 2.14 6.78
N ALA A 168 7.17 0.82 6.68
CA ALA A 168 6.18 -0.08 7.25
C ALA A 168 6.01 0.16 8.75
N LYS A 169 7.12 0.27 9.50
CA LYS A 169 7.11 0.66 10.92
C LYS A 169 6.48 2.02 11.15
N GLN A 170 6.89 3.04 10.39
CA GLN A 170 6.32 4.38 10.53
C GLN A 170 4.81 4.38 10.32
N PHE A 171 4.34 3.63 9.32
CA PHE A 171 2.92 3.50 9.03
C PHE A 171 2.17 2.75 10.12
N ALA A 172 2.70 1.61 10.58
CA ALA A 172 2.13 0.84 11.67
C ALA A 172 2.01 1.68 12.95
N VAL A 173 3.06 2.42 13.32
CA VAL A 173 3.04 3.36 14.47
C VAL A 173 1.97 4.45 14.27
N SER A 174 1.90 5.07 13.09
CA SER A 174 0.88 6.09 12.80
C SER A 174 -0.55 5.53 12.77
N SER A 175 -0.69 4.21 12.61
CA SER A 175 -1.95 3.47 12.60
C SER A 175 -2.26 2.83 13.97
N GLN A 176 -1.48 3.13 15.01
CA GLN A 176 -1.60 2.54 16.36
C GLN A 176 -1.41 1.01 16.40
N MET A 177 -0.71 0.46 15.40
CA MET A 177 -0.37 -0.96 15.25
C MET A 177 1.14 -1.18 15.37
N GLY A 178 1.85 -0.34 16.13
CA GLY A 178 3.31 -0.45 16.26
C GLY A 178 3.74 -1.67 17.10
N ASN A 179 2.95 -2.01 18.11
CA ASN A 179 3.18 -3.11 19.05
C ASN A 179 3.13 -4.49 18.38
N ILE A 180 2.29 -4.69 17.37
CA ILE A 180 2.15 -6.00 16.73
C ILE A 180 3.39 -6.40 15.91
N LEU A 181 4.25 -5.44 15.54
CA LEU A 181 5.47 -5.72 14.78
C LEU A 181 6.56 -6.42 15.62
N SER A 182 6.42 -6.52 16.94
CA SER A 182 7.36 -7.27 17.78
C SER A 182 7.03 -8.77 17.90
N TYR A 183 5.98 -9.24 17.20
CA TYR A 183 5.56 -10.65 17.26
C TYR A 183 6.62 -11.61 16.68
N PHE A 184 7.32 -11.17 15.63
CA PHE A 184 8.42 -11.88 14.98
C PHE A 184 9.46 -10.87 14.47
N PRO A 185 10.71 -11.29 14.22
CA PRO A 185 11.68 -10.51 13.47
C PRO A 185 11.14 -10.06 12.09
N GLU A 186 11.66 -8.95 11.58
CA GLU A 186 11.19 -8.32 10.35
C GLU A 186 11.29 -9.21 9.13
N ASP A 187 12.41 -9.92 8.97
CA ASP A 187 12.61 -10.88 7.89
C ASP A 187 11.53 -11.96 7.90
N VAL A 188 11.20 -12.48 9.08
CA VAL A 188 10.15 -13.48 9.25
C VAL A 188 8.78 -12.89 8.92
N LEU A 189 8.43 -11.71 9.43
CA LEU A 189 7.13 -11.08 9.17
C LEU A 189 6.95 -10.68 7.70
N PHE A 190 7.88 -9.89 7.16
CA PHE A 190 7.73 -9.27 5.84
C PHE A 190 8.01 -10.24 4.68
N TYR A 191 8.96 -11.17 4.85
CA TYR A 191 9.38 -12.06 3.76
C TYR A 191 8.72 -13.42 3.79
N HIS A 192 8.57 -14.02 4.98
CA HIS A 192 8.17 -15.43 5.10
C HIS A 192 6.70 -15.60 5.45
N ALA A 193 6.20 -14.88 6.47
CA ALA A 193 4.89 -15.14 7.06
C ALA A 193 3.72 -14.70 6.18
N PHE A 194 3.82 -13.51 5.56
CA PHE A 194 2.70 -12.88 4.84
C PHE A 194 2.81 -12.93 3.32
N ARG A 195 3.97 -13.27 2.77
CA ARG A 195 4.23 -13.14 1.33
C ARG A 195 3.37 -14.04 0.45
N TRP A 196 2.98 -15.19 0.96
CA TRP A 196 2.10 -16.13 0.26
C TRP A 196 0.68 -15.57 -0.04
N ILE A 197 0.22 -14.54 0.70
CA ILE A 197 -1.10 -13.89 0.50
C ILE A 197 -1.09 -12.94 -0.69
N GLY A 198 0.10 -12.45 -1.06
CA GLY A 198 0.22 -11.46 -2.13
C GLY A 198 -0.48 -10.12 -1.81
N VAL A 199 -0.88 -9.41 -2.86
CA VAL A 199 -1.51 -8.08 -2.87
C VAL A 199 -2.86 -8.10 -3.59
N LYS A 200 -3.12 -9.10 -4.44
CA LYS A 200 -4.36 -9.24 -5.20
C LYS A 200 -5.58 -9.39 -4.28
N ARG A 201 -5.55 -10.34 -3.35
CA ARG A 201 -6.68 -10.63 -2.46
C ARG A 201 -7.01 -9.45 -1.51
N PRO A 202 -6.02 -8.81 -0.85
CA PRO A 202 -6.29 -7.59 -0.09
C PRO A 202 -6.92 -6.46 -0.91
N MET A 203 -6.50 -6.29 -2.17
CA MET A 203 -7.12 -5.32 -3.09
C MET A 203 -8.60 -5.64 -3.36
N GLN A 204 -8.92 -6.91 -3.63
CA GLN A 204 -10.32 -7.33 -3.87
C GLN A 204 -11.21 -7.02 -2.67
N VAL A 205 -10.69 -7.23 -1.45
CA VAL A 205 -11.39 -6.86 -0.20
C VAL A 205 -11.59 -5.35 -0.09
N LEU A 206 -10.54 -4.56 -0.37
CA LEU A 206 -10.64 -3.09 -0.35
C LEU A 206 -11.65 -2.55 -1.36
N ARG A 207 -11.79 -3.18 -2.53
CA ARG A 207 -12.73 -2.77 -3.60
C ARG A 207 -14.16 -3.15 -3.32
N ALA A 208 -14.39 -4.34 -2.76
CA ALA A 208 -15.74 -4.86 -2.58
C ALA A 208 -16.55 -4.05 -1.55
N ASP A 209 -15.91 -3.61 -0.47
CA ASP A 209 -16.55 -2.75 0.53
C ASP A 209 -15.52 -1.88 1.26
N PRO A 210 -15.17 -0.70 0.71
CA PRO A 210 -14.28 0.26 1.38
C PRO A 210 -14.85 0.78 2.71
N GLY A 211 -16.16 0.66 2.94
CA GLY A 211 -16.85 1.05 4.15
C GLY A 211 -16.72 0.02 5.28
N ASN A 212 -16.31 -1.22 4.96
CA ASN A 212 -16.23 -2.33 5.88
C ASN A 212 -15.42 -1.97 7.13
N GLN A 213 -16.07 -2.05 8.30
CA GLN A 213 -15.47 -1.69 9.58
C GLN A 213 -14.27 -2.58 9.95
N ARG A 214 -14.12 -3.76 9.33
CA ARG A 214 -13.01 -4.68 9.54
C ARG A 214 -11.73 -4.26 8.83
N ILE A 215 -11.84 -3.41 7.80
CA ILE A 215 -10.67 -2.81 7.17
C ILE A 215 -10.16 -1.71 8.12
N PRO A 216 -8.88 -1.78 8.57
CA PRO A 216 -8.31 -0.75 9.41
C PRO A 216 -8.52 0.65 8.79
N SER A 217 -8.94 1.62 9.60
CA SER A 217 -9.29 2.97 9.13
C SER A 217 -8.17 3.65 8.34
N ALA A 218 -6.92 3.35 8.69
CA ALA A 218 -5.73 3.80 7.98
C ALA A 218 -5.71 3.37 6.50
N PHE A 219 -6.25 2.19 6.16
CA PHE A 219 -6.34 1.72 4.78
C PHE A 219 -7.60 2.21 4.06
N ARG A 220 -8.74 2.30 4.76
CA ARG A 220 -9.97 2.89 4.19
C ARG A 220 -9.74 4.30 3.66
N THR A 221 -9.01 5.11 4.44
CA THR A 221 -8.65 6.49 4.04
C THR A 221 -7.61 6.56 2.91
N ARG A 222 -7.00 5.45 2.52
CA ARG A 222 -5.92 5.35 1.52
C ARG A 222 -6.24 4.39 0.37
N VAL A 223 -7.49 3.94 0.28
CA VAL A 223 -7.96 3.09 -0.81
C VAL A 223 -7.69 3.73 -2.17
N ASN A 224 -7.92 5.05 -2.26
CA ASN A 224 -7.68 5.87 -3.46
C ASN A 224 -6.27 6.48 -3.52
N ALA A 225 -5.32 6.01 -2.69
CA ALA A 225 -3.96 6.53 -2.75
C ALA A 225 -3.33 6.25 -4.13
N SER A 226 -2.57 7.24 -4.61
CA SER A 226 -1.98 7.19 -5.95
C SER A 226 -1.14 5.93 -6.14
N PRO A 227 -1.31 5.25 -7.28
CA PRO A 227 -0.48 4.10 -7.61
C PRO A 227 0.93 4.52 -8.04
N CYS A 228 1.87 3.58 -7.94
CA CYS A 228 3.22 3.74 -8.44
C CYS A 228 3.20 4.01 -9.95
N GLY A 229 4.14 4.85 -10.39
CA GLY A 229 4.22 5.33 -11.77
C GLY A 229 3.34 6.55 -12.05
N GLN A 230 2.32 6.81 -11.23
CA GLN A 230 1.34 7.90 -11.44
C GLN A 230 1.39 9.01 -10.37
N ALA A 231 2.21 8.85 -9.34
CA ALA A 231 2.34 9.83 -8.26
C ALA A 231 2.67 11.25 -8.74
N VAL A 232 3.35 11.40 -9.88
CA VAL A 232 3.66 12.72 -10.47
C VAL A 232 2.38 13.47 -10.90
N ILE A 233 1.40 12.77 -11.49
CA ILE A 233 0.15 13.35 -11.99
C ILE A 233 -0.76 13.75 -10.82
N THR A 234 -1.01 12.82 -9.90
CA THR A 234 -1.90 13.04 -8.74
C THR A 234 -1.34 14.09 -7.77
N SER A 235 -0.02 14.09 -7.55
CA SER A 235 0.64 15.12 -6.73
C SER A 235 0.60 16.48 -7.40
N MET A 236 0.81 16.54 -8.72
CA MET A 236 0.71 17.78 -9.49
C MET A 236 -0.70 18.38 -9.35
N HIS A 237 -1.74 17.58 -9.57
CA HIS A 237 -3.13 18.00 -9.41
C HIS A 237 -3.40 18.55 -8.01
N ALA A 238 -3.02 17.80 -6.97
CA ALA A 238 -3.25 18.19 -5.57
C ALA A 238 -2.54 19.50 -5.18
N VAL A 239 -1.32 19.73 -5.67
CA VAL A 239 -0.60 20.97 -5.38
C VAL A 239 -1.16 22.14 -6.20
N ILE A 240 -1.56 21.93 -7.46
CA ILE A 240 -2.19 23.00 -8.25
C ILE A 240 -3.49 23.49 -7.60
N GLN A 241 -4.31 22.59 -7.05
CA GLN A 241 -5.48 22.98 -6.26
C GLN A 241 -5.11 23.91 -5.10
N LYS A 242 -3.97 23.66 -4.43
CA LYS A 242 -3.43 24.59 -3.41
C LYS A 242 -2.89 25.89 -4.01
N ILE A 243 -2.18 25.86 -5.14
CA ILE A 243 -1.69 27.06 -5.82
C ILE A 243 -2.86 27.99 -6.17
N ILE A 244 -3.94 27.42 -6.71
CA ILE A 244 -5.18 28.14 -7.03
C ILE A 244 -5.81 28.70 -5.74
N SER A 245 -5.92 27.91 -4.67
CA SER A 245 -6.48 28.39 -3.39
C SER A 245 -5.64 29.50 -2.74
N PHE A 246 -4.35 29.61 -3.08
CA PHE A 246 -3.46 30.69 -2.63
C PHE A 246 -3.49 31.94 -3.54
N GLY A 247 -4.33 31.93 -4.58
CA GLY A 247 -4.57 33.06 -5.48
C GLY A 247 -3.60 33.15 -6.67
N TYR A 248 -2.94 32.05 -7.05
CA TYR A 248 -1.96 32.03 -8.15
C TYR A 248 -2.52 31.44 -9.46
N LEU A 249 -3.85 31.46 -9.66
CA LEU A 249 -4.46 30.96 -10.90
C LEU A 249 -3.89 31.64 -12.15
N ASP A 250 -3.69 32.95 -12.10
CA ASP A 250 -3.14 33.69 -13.25
C ASP A 250 -1.69 33.32 -13.56
N GLU A 251 -0.89 32.98 -12.53
CA GLU A 251 0.47 32.48 -12.74
C GLU A 251 0.46 31.11 -13.41
N VAL A 252 -0.50 30.24 -13.07
CA VAL A 252 -0.69 28.96 -13.76
C VAL A 252 -1.07 29.19 -15.22
N LYS A 253 -1.99 30.13 -15.50
CA LYS A 253 -2.47 30.44 -16.87
C LYS A 253 -1.39 31.01 -17.79
N LYS A 254 -0.30 31.59 -17.26
CA LYS A 254 0.84 32.05 -18.07
C LYS A 254 1.56 30.91 -18.80
N TYR A 255 1.39 29.67 -18.33
CA TYR A 255 1.94 28.49 -18.96
C TYR A 255 0.93 27.93 -19.96
N THR A 256 0.85 28.57 -21.13
CA THR A 256 -0.13 28.24 -22.19
C THR A 256 -0.04 26.81 -22.72
N HIS A 257 1.11 26.14 -22.54
CA HIS A 257 1.32 24.75 -22.92
C HIS A 257 0.89 23.73 -21.86
N PHE A 258 0.48 24.20 -20.67
CA PHE A 258 0.07 23.33 -19.57
C PHE A 258 -1.45 23.13 -19.58
N ASP A 259 -1.90 21.93 -19.95
CA ASP A 259 -3.32 21.57 -19.93
C ASP A 259 -3.74 21.06 -18.56
N TYR A 260 -4.10 21.99 -17.68
CA TYR A 260 -4.60 21.63 -16.35
C TYR A 260 -5.90 20.82 -16.40
N THR A 261 -6.76 21.07 -17.38
CA THR A 261 -8.06 20.41 -17.50
C THR A 261 -7.86 18.91 -17.75
N ASN A 262 -7.00 18.58 -18.72
CA ASN A 262 -6.63 17.19 -18.99
C ASN A 262 -5.94 16.54 -17.77
N LEU A 263 -4.97 17.23 -17.17
CA LEU A 263 -4.27 16.72 -15.99
C LEU A 263 -5.22 16.43 -14.81
N SER A 264 -6.18 17.33 -14.54
CA SER A 264 -7.17 17.16 -13.49
C SER A 264 -8.06 15.94 -13.75
N ARG A 265 -8.60 15.85 -14.97
CA ARG A 265 -9.45 14.72 -15.39
C ARG A 265 -8.71 13.38 -15.25
N VAL A 266 -7.45 13.32 -15.68
CA VAL A 266 -6.65 12.10 -15.58
C VAL A 266 -6.32 11.77 -14.12
N ALA A 267 -5.97 12.77 -13.30
CA ALA A 267 -5.74 12.57 -11.86
C ALA A 267 -6.98 12.02 -11.14
N GLU A 268 -8.16 12.54 -11.45
CA GLU A 268 -9.43 12.06 -10.89
C GLU A 268 -9.71 10.60 -11.30
N LYS A 269 -9.50 10.24 -12.57
CA LYS A 269 -9.61 8.84 -13.03
C LYS A 269 -8.66 7.91 -12.27
N ILE A 270 -7.40 8.32 -12.09
CA ILE A 270 -6.39 7.55 -11.35
C ILE A 270 -6.78 7.38 -9.88
N LEU A 271 -7.31 8.42 -9.23
CA LEU A 271 -7.71 8.34 -7.83
C LEU A 271 -9.00 7.52 -7.65
N ASN A 272 -9.88 7.47 -8.65
CA ASN A 272 -11.10 6.67 -8.61
C ASN A 272 -10.84 5.17 -8.82
N ASP A 273 -9.83 4.81 -9.63
CA ASP A 273 -9.41 3.42 -9.82
C ASP A 273 -7.87 3.30 -9.85
N PRO A 274 -7.19 3.37 -8.69
CA PRO A 274 -5.74 3.35 -8.65
C PRO A 274 -5.13 2.04 -9.16
N TRP A 275 -5.87 0.93 -9.14
CA TRP A 275 -5.36 -0.37 -9.58
C TRP A 275 -5.29 -0.46 -11.10
N LYS A 276 -6.29 0.08 -11.83
CA LYS A 276 -6.26 0.16 -13.31
C LYS A 276 -5.04 0.92 -13.84
N TYR A 277 -4.67 2.00 -13.16
CA TYR A 277 -3.55 2.86 -13.56
C TYR A 277 -2.20 2.48 -12.91
N HIS A 278 -2.15 1.38 -12.17
CA HIS A 278 -0.92 0.87 -11.57
C HIS A 278 0.06 0.39 -12.65
N MET A 279 1.36 0.59 -12.42
CA MET A 279 2.41 0.13 -13.35
C MET A 279 2.40 -1.40 -13.51
N TYR A 280 1.97 -2.11 -12.47
CA TYR A 280 1.81 -3.57 -12.46
C TYR A 280 0.32 -3.94 -12.33
N ARG A 281 -0.52 -3.40 -13.22
CA ARG A 281 -1.98 -3.60 -13.17
C ARG A 281 -2.41 -5.06 -13.32
N ASP A 282 -1.62 -5.88 -14.02
CA ASP A 282 -1.97 -7.27 -14.31
C ASP A 282 -2.03 -8.14 -13.03
N ILE A 283 -1.24 -7.82 -12.00
CA ILE A 283 -1.32 -8.48 -10.67
C ILE A 283 -2.70 -8.28 -10.03
N TYR A 284 -3.31 -7.13 -10.29
CA TYR A 284 -4.63 -6.79 -9.78
C TYR A 284 -5.77 -7.31 -10.67
N GLU A 285 -5.46 -7.99 -11.77
CA GLU A 285 -6.44 -8.37 -12.81
C GLU A 285 -7.28 -7.18 -13.27
N ALA A 286 -6.70 -5.98 -13.21
CA ALA A 286 -7.39 -4.77 -13.62
C ALA A 286 -7.42 -4.69 -15.15
N GLU A 287 -8.50 -4.11 -15.69
CA GLU A 287 -8.65 -3.92 -17.13
C GLU A 287 -7.49 -3.13 -17.72
N ALA A 288 -7.07 -3.51 -18.92
CA ALA A 288 -6.06 -2.75 -19.64
C ALA A 288 -6.56 -1.34 -19.98
N LEU A 289 -5.63 -0.38 -20.01
CA LEU A 289 -5.93 0.94 -20.53
C LEU A 289 -6.20 0.85 -22.02
N THR A 290 -7.26 1.53 -22.47
CA THR A 290 -7.48 1.77 -23.89
C THR A 290 -6.36 2.64 -24.47
N GLU A 291 -6.14 2.62 -25.79
CA GLU A 291 -5.12 3.49 -26.41
C GLU A 291 -5.35 4.98 -26.11
N ALA A 292 -6.62 5.40 -26.04
CA ALA A 292 -6.97 6.77 -25.69
C ALA A 292 -6.56 7.10 -24.24
N GLU A 293 -6.82 6.20 -23.29
CA GLU A 293 -6.38 6.37 -21.90
C GLU A 293 -4.86 6.38 -21.77
N CYS A 294 -4.14 5.56 -22.55
CA CYS A 294 -2.68 5.60 -22.58
C CYS A 294 -2.17 6.97 -23.03
N ARG A 295 -2.69 7.50 -24.16
CA ARG A 295 -2.32 8.83 -24.67
C ARG A 295 -2.64 9.94 -23.66
N ASP A 296 -3.80 9.87 -23.02
CA ASP A 296 -4.21 10.83 -21.98
C ASP A 296 -3.23 10.85 -20.80
N VAL A 297 -2.85 9.67 -20.30
CA VAL A 297 -1.94 9.51 -19.16
C VAL A 297 -0.53 9.97 -19.52
N GLU A 298 -0.04 9.62 -20.70
CA GLU A 298 1.28 10.07 -21.19
C GLU A 298 1.31 11.60 -21.31
N LYS A 299 0.29 12.19 -21.93
CA LYS A 299 0.19 13.64 -22.07
C LYS A 299 0.14 14.34 -20.71
N ALA A 300 -0.72 13.87 -19.79
CA ALA A 300 -0.81 14.43 -18.45
C ALA A 300 0.51 14.30 -17.67
N LYS A 301 1.26 13.22 -17.88
CA LYS A 301 2.58 13.01 -17.28
C LYS A 301 3.62 13.98 -17.83
N GLU A 302 3.65 14.20 -19.14
CA GLU A 302 4.53 15.19 -19.78
C GLU A 302 4.25 16.61 -19.27
N ASP A 303 2.96 16.97 -19.19
CA ASP A 303 2.52 18.26 -18.65
C ASP A 303 2.92 18.40 -17.18
N ALA A 304 2.75 17.35 -16.37
CA ALA A 304 3.18 17.35 -14.98
C ALA A 304 4.71 17.49 -14.83
N ILE A 305 5.50 16.82 -15.69
CA ILE A 305 6.96 16.89 -15.64
C ILE A 305 7.46 18.27 -16.05
N SER A 306 6.92 18.84 -17.12
CA SER A 306 7.33 20.16 -17.61
C SER A 306 7.00 21.27 -16.60
N PHE A 307 5.89 21.13 -15.87
CA PHE A 307 5.42 22.11 -14.89
C PHE A 307 5.96 21.88 -13.46
N ALA A 308 6.61 20.73 -13.21
CA ALA A 308 7.19 20.37 -11.90
C ALA A 308 8.10 21.44 -11.26
N PRO A 309 8.96 22.17 -11.99
CA PRO A 309 9.83 23.20 -11.39
C PRO A 309 9.04 24.33 -10.70
N PHE A 310 7.97 24.80 -11.32
CA PHE A 310 7.11 25.84 -10.77
C PHE A 310 6.40 25.34 -9.51
N VAL A 311 5.81 24.16 -9.58
CA VAL A 311 5.05 23.57 -8.48
C VAL A 311 5.94 23.19 -7.29
N GLN A 312 7.14 22.66 -7.54
CA GLN A 312 8.10 22.37 -6.48
C GLN A 312 8.57 23.64 -5.78
N ALA A 313 8.81 24.73 -6.52
CA ALA A 313 9.18 26.02 -5.93
C ALA A 313 8.08 26.55 -5.00
N PHE A 314 6.81 26.41 -5.38
CA PHE A 314 5.68 26.73 -4.51
C PHE A 314 5.69 25.86 -3.25
N CYS A 315 5.86 24.54 -3.39
CA CYS A 315 5.93 23.62 -2.26
C CYS A 315 6.98 24.02 -1.24
N ASP A 316 8.20 24.35 -1.70
CA ASP A 316 9.34 24.67 -0.85
C ASP A 316 9.17 25.99 -0.07
N VAL A 317 8.30 26.88 -0.55
CA VAL A 317 8.03 28.19 0.08
C VAL A 317 6.78 28.16 0.94
N PHE A 318 5.65 27.73 0.38
CA PHE A 318 4.33 27.84 1.01
C PHE A 318 3.90 26.56 1.74
N LEU A 319 4.36 25.40 1.27
CA LEU A 319 3.91 24.10 1.78
C LEU A 319 4.98 23.34 2.57
N LYS A 320 6.12 23.98 2.89
CA LYS A 320 7.32 23.36 3.49
C LYS A 320 7.01 22.42 4.67
N ASN A 321 6.06 22.79 5.51
CA ASN A 321 5.71 22.03 6.73
C ASN A 321 4.45 21.15 6.57
N SER A 322 3.81 21.16 5.41
CA SER A 322 2.62 20.36 5.14
C SER A 322 2.96 18.95 4.64
N SER A 323 1.98 18.04 4.65
CA SER A 323 2.11 16.71 4.05
C SER A 323 2.40 16.77 2.55
N LEU A 324 1.75 17.68 1.82
CA LEU A 324 1.97 17.90 0.38
C LEU A 324 3.39 18.37 0.07
N GLY A 325 3.98 19.23 0.91
CA GLY A 325 5.37 19.69 0.74
C GLY A 325 6.42 18.59 0.97
N LYS A 326 6.04 17.47 1.60
CA LYS A 326 6.92 16.30 1.81
C LYS A 326 6.91 15.33 0.63
N ILE A 327 6.00 15.50 -0.34
CA ILE A 327 5.91 14.65 -1.51
C ILE A 327 7.14 14.87 -2.40
N LYS A 328 7.92 13.79 -2.62
CA LYS A 328 9.16 13.84 -3.42
C LYS A 328 8.94 13.61 -4.91
N ALA A 329 7.73 13.27 -5.34
CA ALA A 329 7.42 12.89 -6.72
C ALA A 329 7.79 13.98 -7.75
N LEU A 330 7.66 15.27 -7.38
CA LEU A 330 7.98 16.40 -8.26
C LEU A 330 9.46 16.83 -8.19
N LYS A 331 10.15 16.52 -7.09
CA LYS A 331 11.49 17.05 -6.78
C LYS A 331 12.55 16.64 -7.81
N LYS A 332 12.54 15.38 -8.26
CA LYS A 332 13.47 14.88 -9.28
C LYS A 332 13.28 15.61 -10.62
N HIS A 333 12.03 15.84 -11.01
CA HIS A 333 11.69 16.52 -12.26
C HIS A 333 11.99 18.03 -12.20
N ALA A 334 11.77 18.67 -11.05
CA ALA A 334 12.19 20.04 -10.82
C ALA A 334 13.72 20.22 -10.93
N ALA A 335 14.49 19.27 -10.41
CA ALA A 335 15.95 19.28 -10.49
C ALA A 335 16.49 19.15 -11.91
N ALA A 336 15.74 18.53 -12.84
CA ALA A 336 16.09 18.44 -14.25
C ALA A 336 16.01 19.80 -14.98
N ASN A 337 15.25 20.76 -14.44
CA ASN A 337 15.10 22.11 -14.99
C ASN A 337 15.46 23.19 -13.94
N PRO A 338 16.73 23.27 -13.50
CA PRO A 338 17.13 24.08 -12.35
C PRO A 338 16.97 25.59 -12.58
N PHE A 339 17.05 26.04 -13.84
CA PHE A 339 16.85 27.45 -14.20
C PHE A 339 15.43 27.92 -13.89
N ILE A 340 14.42 27.20 -14.37
CA ILE A 340 13.00 27.51 -14.12
C ILE A 340 12.74 27.43 -12.62
N TYR A 341 13.16 26.34 -11.97
CA TYR A 341 12.97 26.16 -10.53
C TYR A 341 13.52 27.36 -9.71
N ARG A 342 14.76 27.82 -9.97
CA ARG A 342 15.36 28.95 -9.25
C ARG A 342 14.61 30.26 -9.48
N ARG A 343 14.14 30.50 -10.71
CA ARG A 343 13.34 31.68 -11.06
C ARG A 343 12.04 31.71 -10.25
N GLU A 344 11.29 30.62 -10.28
CA GLU A 344 10.00 30.51 -9.57
C GLU A 344 10.18 30.53 -8.05
N LEU A 345 11.26 29.92 -7.54
CA LEU A 345 11.59 29.97 -6.12
C LEU A 345 11.85 31.41 -5.64
N SER A 346 12.55 32.21 -6.45
CA SER A 346 12.78 33.63 -6.15
C SER A 346 11.47 34.42 -6.15
N PHE A 347 10.60 34.17 -7.12
CA PHE A 347 9.25 34.76 -7.20
C PHE A 347 8.43 34.46 -5.94
N PHE A 348 8.24 33.18 -5.60
CA PHE A 348 7.43 32.78 -4.44
C PHE A 348 8.02 33.27 -3.11
N ARG A 349 9.36 33.29 -2.96
CA ARG A 349 10.00 33.85 -1.74
C ARG A 349 9.73 35.34 -1.58
N LYS A 350 9.80 36.12 -2.67
CA LYS A 350 9.50 37.56 -2.64
C LYS A 350 8.05 37.79 -2.24
N ASP A 351 7.12 37.04 -2.83
CA ASP A 351 5.70 37.21 -2.52
C ASP A 351 5.33 36.73 -1.10
N PHE A 352 5.89 35.61 -0.64
CA PHE A 352 5.71 35.13 0.73
C PHE A 352 6.15 36.16 1.78
N ARG A 353 7.30 36.82 1.56
CA ARG A 353 7.78 37.91 2.42
C ARG A 353 6.83 39.10 2.41
N LYS A 354 6.31 39.48 1.24
CA LYS A 354 5.35 40.57 1.08
C LYS A 354 4.03 40.27 1.82
N LYS A 355 3.51 39.05 1.69
CA LYS A 355 2.31 38.57 2.41
C LYS A 355 2.53 38.59 3.93
N ARG A 356 3.67 38.09 4.45
CA ARG A 356 3.99 38.17 5.89
C ARG A 356 4.04 39.61 6.42
N ARG A 357 4.67 40.53 5.69
CA ARG A 357 4.74 41.95 6.10
C ARG A 357 3.37 42.60 6.17
N ARG A 358 2.47 42.31 5.22
CA ARG A 358 1.09 42.81 5.21
C ARG A 358 0.25 42.27 6.37
N HIS A 359 0.47 41.02 6.78
CA HIS A 359 -0.21 40.46 7.95
C HIS A 359 0.32 41.03 9.26
N ALA A 360 1.64 41.23 9.37
CA ALA A 360 2.25 41.87 10.54
C ALA A 360 1.75 43.32 10.70
N SER A 361 1.71 44.11 9.63
CA SER A 361 1.20 45.49 9.67
C SER A 361 -0.29 45.57 10.00
N LYS A 362 -1.10 44.59 9.56
CA LYS A 362 -2.52 44.50 9.94
C LYS A 362 -2.71 44.13 11.40
N ALA A 363 -1.89 43.24 11.95
CA ALA A 363 -1.95 42.85 13.37
C ALA A 363 -1.49 44.01 14.28
N GLU A 364 -0.46 44.75 13.88
CA GLU A 364 0.04 45.92 14.59
C GLU A 364 -0.97 47.08 14.58
N ASN A 365 -1.62 47.33 13.43
CA ASN A 365 -2.72 48.30 13.35
C ASN A 365 -3.96 47.88 14.16
N ALA A 366 -4.28 46.59 14.23
CA ALA A 366 -5.39 46.08 15.04
C ALA A 366 -5.12 46.18 16.56
N GLN A 367 -3.85 46.04 16.97
CA GLN A 367 -3.45 46.30 18.35
C GLN A 367 -3.50 47.79 18.69
N LEU A 368 -3.11 48.68 17.78
CA LEU A 368 -3.19 50.13 17.98
C LEU A 368 -4.64 50.65 18.07
N THR A 369 -5.59 50.06 17.34
CA THR A 369 -7.02 50.42 17.44
C THR A 369 -7.70 49.92 18.72
N ASN A 370 -7.14 48.91 19.40
CA ASN A 370 -7.69 48.40 20.67
C ASN A 370 -7.14 49.12 21.91
N VAL A 371 -6.12 49.97 21.75
CA VAL A 371 -5.54 50.78 22.85
C VAL A 371 -6.13 52.20 22.89
N THR A 372 -6.83 52.61 21.83
CA THR A 372 -7.46 53.93 21.70
C THR A 372 -9.00 53.90 21.74
N GLY A 373 -9.59 52.76 22.12
CA GLY A 373 -11.04 52.57 22.30
C GLY A 373 -11.48 52.62 23.75
#